data_AF-A0A171DMQ2-F1
#
_entry.id   AF-A0A171DMQ2-F1
#
_cell.length_a   1.000
_cell.length_b   1.000
_cell.length_c   1.000
_cell.angle_alpha   90.00
_cell.angle_beta   90.00
_cell.angle_gamma   90.00
#
_symmetry.space_group_name_H-M   'P 1'
#
loop_
_entity.id
_entity.type
_entity.pdbx_description
1 polymer ?
#
loop_
_entity_poly.entity_id
_entity_poly.type
_entity_poly.pdbx_seq_one_letter_code
_entity_poly.pdbx_strand_id
1 'polypeptide(L)'
;MDPVDAHYAELRDAGFPGQLCLTWCQSSDLEEVARRFGATPETGSWATADDLEDLEFEHWEELVELTELDGWTVALEPGGFQGVRAAVLESLSVGGCAFSVFWNGELDNEVTYAIDGRIITSFDLMNIAQRSGSDPAALDGLLDRVGLHDGLPTQARKARVLALGEAISGRRLTPRWVRSDQFAVLVTDPLPDPLVPATLLNPRAPFLDEPEMTRILADPSPSALLDIIKLAVSFTIAAIDLEDSLGEETLRIVERGERLPGEREGLRSRLARLRAETDWEAKRIQARSTPGRGEEARPLWRRSAALFLLEQALDPSPVDASRSVTERAGNFCATETDHMRMLVLKNVVARIAYDLRRP
;
A
#
# COMPACT_ATOMS: atom_id res chain seq x y z
N MET A 1 24.60 1.76 28.23
CA MET A 1 23.43 1.38 27.41
C MET A 1 22.23 2.01 28.07
N ASP A 2 21.39 2.71 27.32
CA ASP A 2 20.17 3.31 27.86
C ASP A 2 19.20 2.18 28.31
N PRO A 3 18.42 2.35 29.39
CA PRO A 3 17.47 1.34 29.85
C PRO A 3 16.47 0.89 28.79
N VAL A 4 16.02 1.79 27.90
CA VAL A 4 15.08 1.46 26.82
C VAL A 4 15.78 0.64 25.73
N ASP A 5 17.05 0.94 25.42
CA ASP A 5 17.85 0.12 24.48
C ASP A 5 18.05 -1.30 25.02
N ALA A 6 18.36 -1.42 26.32
CA ALA A 6 18.54 -2.71 26.98
C ALA A 6 17.25 -3.52 26.98
N HIS A 7 16.11 -2.89 27.29
CA HIS A 7 14.81 -3.54 27.25
C HIS A 7 14.46 -4.08 25.87
N TYR A 8 14.74 -3.30 24.81
CA TYR A 8 14.47 -3.76 23.46
C TYR A 8 15.43 -4.88 23.01
N ALA A 9 16.68 -4.85 23.47
CA ALA A 9 17.60 -5.97 23.27
C ALA A 9 17.05 -7.26 23.89
N GLU A 10 16.46 -7.20 25.09
CA GLU A 10 15.80 -8.36 25.72
C GLU A 10 14.60 -8.88 24.90
N LEU A 11 13.80 -7.99 24.29
CA LEU A 11 12.70 -8.40 23.42
C LEU A 11 13.21 -9.13 22.17
N ARG A 12 14.28 -8.61 21.55
CA ARG A 12 14.93 -9.26 20.39
C ARG A 12 15.51 -10.62 20.75
N ASP A 13 16.19 -10.72 21.89
CA ASP A 13 16.69 -12.00 22.42
C ASP A 13 15.55 -12.99 22.74
N ALA A 14 14.34 -12.47 22.93
CA ALA A 14 13.14 -13.27 23.14
C ALA A 14 12.43 -13.72 21.86
N GLY A 15 12.89 -13.28 20.68
CA GLY A 15 12.30 -13.64 19.38
C GLY A 15 11.59 -12.48 18.67
N PHE A 16 11.60 -11.27 19.22
CA PHE A 16 10.89 -10.14 18.61
C PHE A 16 11.49 -9.78 17.23
N PRO A 17 10.67 -9.64 16.17
CA PRO A 17 11.15 -9.61 14.81
C PRO A 17 11.97 -8.36 14.46
N GLY A 18 12.92 -8.51 13.54
CA GLY A 18 13.79 -7.42 13.09
C GLY A 18 13.12 -6.46 12.09
N GLN A 19 12.02 -6.90 11.46
CA GLN A 19 11.17 -6.19 10.50
C GLN A 19 9.73 -6.48 10.89
N LEU A 20 8.88 -5.45 10.93
CA LEU A 20 7.52 -5.58 11.45
C LEU A 20 6.68 -4.36 11.12
N CYS A 21 5.37 -4.54 11.24
CA CYS A 21 4.45 -3.50 11.66
C CYS A 21 3.88 -3.87 13.03
N LEU A 22 3.89 -2.94 13.98
CA LEU A 22 3.29 -3.14 15.31
C LEU A 22 2.33 -2.00 15.61
N THR A 23 1.09 -2.37 15.91
CA THR A 23 -0.02 -1.44 16.09
C THR A 23 -0.65 -1.62 17.46
N TRP A 24 -0.73 -0.55 18.24
CA TRP A 24 -1.53 -0.47 19.45
C TRP A 24 -2.86 0.18 19.12
N CYS A 25 -3.96 -0.49 19.41
CA CYS A 25 -5.31 0.02 19.24
C CYS A 25 -6.04 -0.01 20.59
N GLN A 26 -6.72 1.09 20.93
CA GLN A 26 -7.54 1.16 22.13
C GLN A 26 -8.88 0.43 21.93
N SER A 27 -8.81 -0.90 21.88
CA SER A 27 -9.94 -1.83 21.78
C SER A 27 -9.57 -3.14 22.48
N SER A 28 -10.53 -3.77 23.13
CA SER A 28 -10.39 -5.14 23.68
C SER A 28 -11.03 -6.21 22.80
N ASP A 29 -11.61 -5.83 21.67
CA ASP A 29 -12.29 -6.74 20.74
C ASP A 29 -11.33 -7.15 19.62
N LEU A 30 -10.73 -8.34 19.77
CA LEU A 30 -9.77 -8.88 18.81
C LEU A 30 -10.41 -9.15 17.44
N GLU A 31 -11.67 -9.58 17.39
CA GLU A 31 -12.35 -9.87 16.13
C GLU A 31 -12.62 -8.57 15.37
N GLU A 32 -13.07 -7.53 16.06
CA GLU A 32 -13.26 -6.22 15.45
C GLU A 32 -11.93 -5.65 14.94
N VAL A 33 -10.84 -5.78 15.71
CA VAL A 33 -9.50 -5.38 15.26
C VAL A 33 -9.12 -6.15 13.99
N ALA A 34 -9.25 -7.48 13.98
CA ALA A 34 -8.99 -8.31 12.80
C ALA A 34 -9.79 -7.85 11.57
N ARG A 35 -11.10 -7.57 11.71
CA ARG A 35 -11.92 -7.05 10.60
C ARG A 35 -11.41 -5.71 10.07
N ARG A 36 -10.93 -4.82 10.95
CA ARG A 36 -10.39 -3.51 10.56
C ARG A 36 -9.03 -3.58 9.85
N PHE A 37 -8.30 -4.68 10.02
CA PHE A 37 -7.14 -5.03 9.20
C PHE A 37 -7.54 -5.60 7.83
N GLY A 38 -8.79 -6.03 7.65
CA GLY A 38 -9.26 -6.75 6.46
C GLY A 38 -9.12 -8.27 6.56
N ALA A 39 -8.97 -8.79 7.78
CA ALA A 39 -8.97 -10.22 8.06
C ALA A 39 -10.39 -10.75 8.29
N THR A 40 -10.53 -12.08 8.18
CA THR A 40 -11.77 -12.81 8.53
C THR A 40 -11.55 -13.49 9.89
N PRO A 41 -12.05 -12.95 11.01
CA PRO A 41 -11.75 -13.47 12.35
C PRO A 41 -12.11 -14.96 12.51
N GLU A 42 -13.14 -15.42 11.80
CA GLU A 42 -13.62 -16.80 11.86
C GLU A 42 -12.62 -17.82 11.29
N THR A 43 -11.63 -17.36 10.50
CA THR A 43 -10.53 -18.20 10.00
C THR A 43 -9.30 -18.16 10.92
N GLY A 44 -9.31 -17.33 11.96
CA GLY A 44 -8.21 -17.18 12.90
C GLY A 44 -8.18 -18.24 13.98
N SER A 45 -7.03 -18.41 14.60
CA SER A 45 -6.82 -19.37 15.69
C SER A 45 -5.76 -18.89 16.67
N TRP A 46 -5.86 -19.35 17.92
CA TRP A 46 -4.77 -19.19 18.89
C TRP A 46 -3.60 -20.07 18.49
N ALA A 47 -2.43 -19.48 18.36
CA ALA A 47 -1.18 -20.13 17.97
C ALA A 47 -0.13 -19.95 19.07
N THR A 48 0.63 -21.01 19.35
CA THR A 48 1.79 -20.92 20.25
C THR A 48 2.96 -20.23 19.54
N ALA A 49 4.01 -19.84 20.28
CA ALA A 49 5.20 -19.23 19.67
C ALA A 49 5.84 -20.11 18.57
N ASP A 50 5.85 -21.44 18.76
CA ASP A 50 6.40 -22.37 17.76
C ASP A 50 5.48 -22.45 16.52
N ASP A 51 4.16 -22.45 16.70
CA ASP A 51 3.21 -22.46 15.58
C ASP A 51 3.23 -21.12 14.80
N LEU A 52 3.48 -20.01 15.50
CA LEU A 52 3.59 -18.68 14.88
C LEU A 52 4.81 -18.62 13.95
N GLU A 53 5.96 -19.18 14.33
CA GLU A 53 7.15 -19.23 13.46
C GLU A 53 6.87 -19.96 12.14
N ASP A 54 6.11 -21.07 12.19
CA ASP A 54 5.69 -21.80 11.00
C ASP A 54 4.70 -20.98 10.14
N LEU A 55 3.73 -20.31 10.77
CA LEU A 55 2.75 -19.46 10.08
C LEU A 55 3.40 -18.23 9.44
N GLU A 56 4.35 -17.59 10.10
CA GLU A 56 5.13 -16.47 9.57
C GLU A 56 5.85 -16.85 8.28
N PHE A 57 6.41 -18.07 8.24
CA PHE A 57 7.10 -18.57 7.06
C PHE A 57 6.13 -18.87 5.90
N GLU A 58 4.94 -19.42 6.20
CA GLU A 58 3.94 -19.76 5.18
C GLU A 58 3.19 -18.54 4.64
N HIS A 59 2.90 -17.57 5.51
CA HIS A 59 2.00 -16.44 5.26
C HIS A 59 2.65 -15.08 5.51
N TRP A 60 3.92 -14.97 5.10
CA TRP A 60 4.70 -13.72 5.17
C TRP A 60 3.91 -12.53 4.60
N GLU A 61 3.87 -11.41 5.34
CA GLU A 61 3.11 -10.16 5.04
C GLU A 61 1.58 -10.22 5.15
N GLU A 62 0.97 -11.41 5.17
CA GLU A 62 -0.48 -11.60 5.27
C GLU A 62 -0.93 -11.90 6.69
N LEU A 63 -0.02 -12.36 7.55
CA LEU A 63 -0.30 -12.71 8.94
C LEU A 63 -0.40 -11.47 9.84
N VAL A 64 -1.44 -11.42 10.69
CA VAL A 64 -1.52 -10.53 11.84
C VAL A 64 -1.76 -11.33 13.12
N GLU A 65 -0.95 -11.05 14.12
CA GLU A 65 -0.99 -11.64 15.46
C GLU A 65 -1.59 -10.65 16.43
N LEU A 66 -2.69 -11.02 17.08
CA LEU A 66 -3.44 -10.13 17.96
C LEU A 66 -3.33 -10.59 19.43
N THR A 67 -3.00 -9.65 20.31
CA THR A 67 -3.00 -9.85 21.76
C THR A 67 -3.78 -8.76 22.47
N GLU A 68 -4.69 -9.13 23.36
CA GLU A 68 -5.36 -8.20 24.27
C GLU A 68 -4.47 -7.90 25.49
N LEU A 69 -4.35 -6.61 25.84
CA LEU A 69 -3.58 -6.07 26.95
C LEU A 69 -4.37 -4.96 27.66
N ASP A 70 -5.20 -5.33 28.64
CA ASP A 70 -5.95 -4.41 29.52
C ASP A 70 -6.68 -3.26 28.81
N GLY A 71 -7.58 -3.59 27.89
CA GLY A 71 -8.36 -2.62 27.11
C GLY A 71 -7.64 -2.10 25.86
N TRP A 72 -6.48 -2.65 25.54
CA TRP A 72 -5.76 -2.44 24.30
C TRP A 72 -5.61 -3.75 23.54
N THR A 73 -5.50 -3.65 22.22
CA THR A 73 -5.05 -4.74 21.37
C THR A 73 -3.73 -4.32 20.76
N VAL A 74 -2.75 -5.21 20.84
CA VAL A 74 -1.49 -5.11 20.11
C VAL A 74 -1.58 -6.06 18.93
N ALA A 75 -1.41 -5.52 17.72
CA ALA A 75 -1.36 -6.25 16.47
C ALA A 75 0.07 -6.23 15.93
N LEU A 76 0.69 -7.40 15.84
CA LEU A 76 2.00 -7.60 15.24
C LEU A 76 1.81 -8.22 13.85
N GLU A 77 2.38 -7.59 12.82
CA GLU A 77 2.45 -8.15 11.48
C GLU A 77 3.93 -8.45 11.16
N PRO A 78 4.32 -9.73 11.15
CA PRO A 78 5.64 -10.15 10.71
C PRO A 78 5.78 -9.88 9.21
N GLY A 79 6.62 -8.90 8.86
CA GLY A 79 6.82 -8.45 7.47
C GLY A 79 5.69 -7.62 6.86
N GLY A 80 4.47 -7.67 7.41
CA GLY A 80 3.32 -6.89 6.93
C GLY A 80 3.41 -5.39 7.23
N PHE A 81 2.46 -4.63 6.68
CA PHE A 81 2.41 -3.16 6.80
C PHE A 81 0.99 -2.61 6.89
N GLN A 82 -0.04 -3.44 7.04
CA GLN A 82 -1.44 -2.98 7.01
C GLN A 82 -1.72 -2.00 8.13
N GLY A 83 -1.18 -2.25 9.32
CA GLY A 83 -1.41 -1.48 10.53
C GLY A 83 -0.90 -0.06 10.49
N VAL A 84 0.05 0.29 9.60
CA VAL A 84 0.52 1.67 9.43
C VAL A 84 -0.27 2.45 8.37
N ARG A 85 -1.04 1.75 7.52
CA ARG A 85 -1.84 2.38 6.46
C ARG A 85 -2.93 3.27 7.07
N ALA A 86 -3.10 4.47 6.49
CA ALA A 86 -4.08 5.44 6.96
C ALA A 86 -5.51 4.86 7.08
N ALA A 87 -5.97 4.10 6.07
CA ALA A 87 -7.30 3.49 6.08
C ALA A 87 -7.53 2.55 7.27
N VAL A 88 -6.50 1.78 7.65
CA VAL A 88 -6.55 0.84 8.78
C VAL A 88 -6.49 1.61 10.10
N LEU A 89 -5.58 2.57 10.26
CA LEU A 89 -5.47 3.34 11.50
C LEU A 89 -6.65 4.27 11.77
N GLU A 90 -7.19 4.92 10.74
CA GLU A 90 -8.43 5.68 10.88
C GLU A 90 -9.54 4.76 11.37
N SER A 91 -9.73 3.59 10.74
CA SER A 91 -10.71 2.59 11.18
C SER A 91 -10.47 2.13 12.63
N LEU A 92 -9.24 1.75 12.99
CA LEU A 92 -8.88 1.27 14.33
C LEU A 92 -9.05 2.34 15.41
N SER A 93 -8.87 3.63 15.07
CA SER A 93 -8.94 4.71 16.05
C SER A 93 -10.36 5.23 16.34
N VAL A 94 -11.40 4.78 15.60
CA VAL A 94 -12.79 5.21 15.85
C VAL A 94 -13.20 4.91 17.30
N GLY A 95 -13.62 5.94 18.04
CA GLY A 95 -14.02 5.82 19.45
C GLY A 95 -12.86 5.72 20.45
N GLY A 96 -11.61 5.88 20.00
CA GLY A 96 -10.41 5.81 20.84
C GLY A 96 -9.18 6.38 20.13
N CYS A 97 -8.06 5.67 20.23
CA CYS A 97 -6.86 6.01 19.48
C CYS A 97 -6.11 4.75 19.03
N ALA A 98 -5.27 4.92 18.01
CA ALA A 98 -4.40 3.88 17.50
C ALA A 98 -3.02 4.47 17.16
N PHE A 99 -1.97 3.71 17.41
CA PHE A 99 -0.58 4.07 17.12
C PHE A 99 0.07 2.90 16.42
N SER A 100 0.72 3.12 15.29
CA SER A 100 1.47 2.09 14.58
C SER A 100 2.86 2.55 14.24
N VAL A 101 3.77 1.58 14.22
CA VAL A 101 5.11 1.73 13.67
C VAL A 101 5.41 0.58 12.74
N PHE A 102 6.01 0.90 11.60
CA PHE A 102 6.46 -0.04 10.59
C PHE A 102 7.93 0.19 10.26
N TRP A 103 8.67 -0.90 10.01
CA TRP A 103 9.92 -0.86 9.27
C TRP A 103 10.25 -2.19 8.60
N ASN A 104 10.94 -2.13 7.46
CA ASN A 104 11.40 -3.31 6.73
C ASN A 104 12.93 -3.31 6.51
N GLY A 105 13.42 -4.31 5.78
CA GLY A 105 14.84 -4.47 5.40
C GLY A 105 15.30 -3.51 4.30
N GLU A 106 14.37 -2.88 3.59
CA GLU A 106 14.61 -1.94 2.49
C GLU A 106 14.76 -0.49 2.96
N LEU A 107 14.79 -0.28 4.28
CA LEU A 107 14.85 1.02 4.97
C LEU A 107 13.54 1.82 4.90
N ASP A 108 12.46 1.26 4.38
CA ASP A 108 11.14 1.87 4.51
C ASP A 108 10.70 1.75 5.97
N ASN A 109 10.11 2.84 6.44
CA ASN A 109 9.69 2.97 7.82
C ASN A 109 8.66 4.09 7.95
N GLU A 110 7.69 3.90 8.83
CA GLU A 110 6.62 4.88 9.05
C GLU A 110 6.11 4.78 10.48
N VAL A 111 5.77 5.92 11.07
CA VAL A 111 5.14 6.04 12.38
C VAL A 111 3.87 6.85 12.21
N THR A 112 2.73 6.30 12.60
CA THR A 112 1.45 6.97 12.44
C THR A 112 0.59 6.86 13.69
N TYR A 113 0.03 7.99 14.12
CA TYR A 113 -0.86 8.12 15.27
C TYR A 113 -2.20 8.69 14.84
N ALA A 114 -3.28 8.04 15.28
CA ALA A 114 -4.64 8.38 14.93
C ALA A 114 -5.55 8.44 16.17
N ILE A 115 -6.53 9.36 16.14
CA ILE A 115 -7.57 9.50 17.15
C ILE A 115 -8.90 9.69 16.43
N ASP A 116 -9.90 8.91 16.85
CA ASP A 116 -11.29 9.03 16.40
C ASP A 116 -11.46 9.15 14.88
N GLY A 117 -10.82 8.24 14.13
CA GLY A 117 -10.94 8.20 12.68
C GLY A 117 -10.08 9.21 11.94
N ARG A 118 -9.11 9.86 12.59
CA ARG A 118 -8.26 10.89 11.98
C ARG A 118 -6.79 10.67 12.29
N ILE A 119 -5.95 10.75 11.26
CA ILE A 119 -4.50 10.79 11.42
C ILE A 119 -4.08 12.12 12.04
N ILE A 120 -3.56 12.04 13.27
CA ILE A 120 -3.13 13.20 14.05
C ILE A 120 -1.69 13.57 13.71
N THR A 121 -0.78 12.58 13.75
CA THR A 121 0.64 12.76 13.49
C THR A 121 1.16 11.56 12.70
N SER A 122 1.90 11.80 11.61
CA SER A 122 2.64 10.76 10.88
C SER A 122 4.03 11.26 10.49
N PHE A 123 5.04 10.39 10.52
CA PHE A 123 6.41 10.68 10.11
C PHE A 123 7.22 9.44 9.75
N ASP A 124 8.27 9.65 8.97
CA ASP A 124 9.36 8.70 8.74
C ASP A 124 10.27 8.66 9.99
N LEU A 125 10.49 7.48 10.57
CA LEU A 125 11.35 7.26 11.74
C LEU A 125 12.81 7.70 11.51
N MET A 126 13.26 7.78 10.25
CA MET A 126 14.56 8.32 9.87
C MET A 126 14.57 9.83 9.65
N ASN A 127 13.40 10.48 9.63
CA ASN A 127 13.22 11.92 9.46
C ASN A 127 12.08 12.47 10.34
N ILE A 128 12.29 12.42 11.65
CA ILE A 128 11.29 12.66 12.69
C ILE A 128 10.84 14.12 12.71
N ALA A 129 11.71 15.04 12.29
CA ALA A 129 11.36 16.46 12.17
C ALA A 129 10.28 16.73 11.10
N GLN A 130 10.18 15.90 10.05
CA GLN A 130 9.20 16.05 8.98
C GLN A 130 7.92 15.29 9.31
N ARG A 131 6.97 16.00 9.91
CA ARG A 131 5.69 15.45 10.37
C ARG A 131 4.52 15.98 9.56
N SER A 132 3.52 15.12 9.39
CA SER A 132 2.24 15.42 8.76
C SER A 132 1.08 14.99 9.66
N GLY A 133 -0.17 15.20 9.23
CA GLY A 133 -1.38 14.92 10.00
C GLY A 133 -2.12 16.19 10.44
N SER A 134 -3.27 16.03 11.12
CA SER A 134 -4.10 17.17 11.54
C SER A 134 -3.50 18.00 12.68
N ASP A 135 -2.63 17.39 13.49
CA ASP A 135 -1.81 18.07 14.50
C ASP A 135 -0.43 17.40 14.55
N PRO A 136 0.50 17.80 13.66
CA PRO A 136 1.82 17.18 13.56
C PRO A 136 2.67 17.27 14.85
N ALA A 137 2.32 18.19 15.76
CA ALA A 137 3.04 18.42 17.01
C ALA A 137 2.45 17.68 18.23
N ALA A 138 1.32 16.97 18.06
CA ALA A 138 0.60 16.34 19.17
C ALA A 138 1.46 15.37 20.01
N LEU A 139 2.48 14.76 19.40
CA LEU A 139 3.38 13.82 20.06
C LEU A 139 4.64 14.47 20.69
N ASP A 140 4.88 15.78 20.55
CA ASP A 140 6.12 16.45 21.00
C ASP A 140 6.51 16.08 22.44
N GLY A 141 5.58 16.22 23.39
CA GLY A 141 5.85 15.92 24.79
C GLY A 141 6.12 14.44 25.08
N LEU A 142 5.62 13.52 24.26
CA LEU A 142 5.91 12.09 24.37
C LEU A 142 7.24 11.73 23.70
N LEU A 143 7.53 12.31 22.53
CA LEU A 143 8.81 12.18 21.83
C LEU A 143 9.97 12.62 22.73
N ASP A 144 9.83 13.79 23.38
CA ASP A 144 10.81 14.28 24.35
C ASP A 144 10.96 13.33 25.54
N ARG A 145 9.84 12.81 26.07
CA ARG A 145 9.84 11.90 27.23
C ARG A 145 10.57 10.60 26.95
N VAL A 146 10.37 10.02 25.77
CA VAL A 146 11.08 8.79 25.36
C VAL A 146 12.46 9.11 24.77
N GLY A 147 12.79 10.38 24.54
CA GLY A 147 14.06 10.81 23.94
C GLY A 147 14.20 10.41 22.47
N LEU A 148 13.09 10.30 21.72
CA LEU A 148 13.12 9.97 20.30
C LEU A 148 13.43 11.23 19.48
N HIS A 149 14.60 11.26 18.82
CA HIS A 149 15.03 12.39 18.00
C HIS A 149 15.98 11.98 16.86
N ASP A 150 16.13 12.83 15.83
CA ASP A 150 16.92 12.55 14.62
C ASP A 150 18.40 12.27 14.90
N GLY A 151 18.98 12.79 15.99
CA GLY A 151 20.38 12.50 16.33
C GLY A 151 20.71 11.05 16.75
N LEU A 152 19.70 10.20 16.98
CA LEU A 152 19.94 8.84 17.48
C LEU A 152 20.41 7.85 16.40
N PRO A 153 21.21 6.82 16.76
CA PRO A 153 21.43 5.66 15.90
C PRO A 153 20.12 4.93 15.58
N THR A 154 20.01 4.31 14.39
CA THR A 154 18.80 3.61 13.93
C THR A 154 18.23 2.62 14.96
N GLN A 155 19.07 1.81 15.59
CA GLN A 155 18.62 0.83 16.59
C GLN A 155 18.02 1.50 17.83
N ALA A 156 18.59 2.63 18.27
CA ALA A 156 18.04 3.41 19.37
C ALA A 156 16.71 4.06 18.98
N ARG A 157 16.56 4.56 17.74
CA ARG A 157 15.28 5.07 17.23
C ARG A 157 14.19 3.99 17.26
N LYS A 158 14.50 2.78 16.78
CA LYS A 158 13.58 1.61 16.84
C LYS A 158 13.18 1.28 18.29
N ALA A 159 14.12 1.28 19.23
CA ALA A 159 13.80 1.08 20.63
C ALA A 159 12.90 2.19 21.20
N ARG A 160 13.16 3.47 20.87
CA ARG A 160 12.38 4.61 21.39
C ARG A 160 10.99 4.73 20.79
N VAL A 161 10.78 4.38 19.52
CA VAL A 161 9.43 4.39 18.94
C VAL A 161 8.55 3.28 19.48
N LEU A 162 9.12 2.14 19.86
CA LEU A 162 8.37 1.12 20.61
C LEU A 162 7.99 1.62 22.00
N ALA A 163 8.93 2.25 22.72
CA ALA A 163 8.63 2.90 24.00
C ALA A 163 7.58 4.02 23.88
N LEU A 164 7.48 4.68 22.71
CA LEU A 164 6.41 5.64 22.43
C LEU A 164 5.03 4.94 22.39
N GLY A 165 4.92 3.79 21.73
CA GLY A 165 3.70 2.98 21.74
C GLY A 165 3.31 2.50 23.14
N GLU A 166 4.30 2.09 23.94
CA GLU A 166 4.09 1.76 25.36
C GLU A 166 3.64 2.97 26.19
N ALA A 167 4.19 4.16 25.92
CA ALA A 167 3.84 5.38 26.62
C ALA A 167 2.42 5.88 26.27
N ILE A 168 1.97 5.65 25.02
CA ILE A 168 0.61 5.98 24.57
C ILE A 168 -0.40 5.01 25.19
N SER A 169 -0.12 3.70 25.14
CA SER A 169 -1.05 2.67 25.62
C SER A 169 -1.00 2.45 27.14
N GLY A 170 0.09 2.85 27.78
CA GLY A 170 0.43 2.44 29.13
C GLY A 170 0.70 0.93 29.26
N ARG A 171 0.84 0.20 28.15
CA ARG A 171 1.09 -1.24 28.11
C ARG A 171 2.53 -1.50 27.69
N ARG A 172 3.27 -2.22 28.53
CA ARG A 172 4.67 -2.57 28.26
C ARG A 172 4.75 -3.91 27.54
N LEU A 173 5.52 -3.97 26.47
CA LEU A 173 5.88 -5.22 25.81
C LEU A 173 6.87 -5.97 26.71
N THR A 174 6.76 -7.29 26.76
CA THR A 174 7.64 -8.10 27.62
C THR A 174 8.18 -9.31 26.86
N PRO A 175 9.35 -9.85 27.25
CA PRO A 175 9.83 -11.13 26.73
C PRO A 175 8.83 -12.28 26.93
N ARG A 176 7.93 -12.17 27.91
CA ARG A 176 6.85 -13.14 28.12
C ARG A 176 5.74 -12.98 27.09
N TRP A 177 5.40 -11.75 26.70
CA TRP A 177 4.42 -11.46 25.65
C TRP A 177 4.88 -11.99 24.29
N VAL A 178 6.15 -11.79 23.94
CA VAL A 178 6.72 -12.32 22.67
C VAL A 178 6.56 -13.84 22.56
N ARG A 179 6.50 -14.55 23.70
CA ARG A 179 6.39 -16.02 23.77
C ARG A 179 5.02 -16.52 24.19
N SER A 180 4.04 -15.63 24.36
CA SER A 180 2.69 -16.05 24.71
C SER A 180 1.92 -16.44 23.46
N ASP A 181 0.91 -17.28 23.65
CA ASP A 181 -0.04 -17.59 22.59
C ASP A 181 -0.70 -16.30 22.09
N GLN A 182 -0.84 -16.17 20.77
CA GLN A 182 -1.47 -15.02 20.13
C GLN A 182 -2.60 -15.48 19.22
N PHE A 183 -3.59 -14.62 19.02
CA PHE A 183 -4.65 -14.89 18.05
C PHE A 183 -4.14 -14.53 16.65
N ALA A 184 -3.78 -15.55 15.87
CA ALA A 184 -3.25 -15.45 14.52
C ALA A 184 -4.39 -15.47 13.49
N VAL A 185 -4.37 -14.53 12.55
CA VAL A 185 -5.35 -14.47 11.45
C VAL A 185 -4.73 -13.85 10.20
N LEU A 186 -5.23 -14.22 9.02
CA LEU A 186 -4.74 -13.71 7.73
C LEU A 186 -5.57 -12.51 7.23
N VAL A 187 -4.87 -11.46 6.80
CA VAL A 187 -5.43 -10.35 6.05
C VAL A 187 -5.65 -10.78 4.61
N THR A 188 -6.90 -11.06 4.27
CA THR A 188 -7.29 -11.60 2.94
C THR A 188 -8.03 -10.59 2.09
N ASP A 189 -8.58 -9.53 2.69
CA ASP A 189 -9.31 -8.48 1.99
C ASP A 189 -9.02 -7.09 2.61
N PRO A 190 -7.81 -6.55 2.40
CA PRO A 190 -7.35 -5.33 3.04
C PRO A 190 -8.24 -4.13 2.68
N LEU A 191 -8.35 -3.18 3.62
CA LEU A 191 -9.10 -1.94 3.39
C LEU A 191 -8.49 -1.17 2.21
N PRO A 192 -9.30 -0.52 1.36
CA PRO A 192 -8.79 0.30 0.27
C PRO A 192 -8.21 1.60 0.83
N ASP A 193 -7.14 2.09 0.22
CA ASP A 193 -6.59 3.41 0.57
C ASP A 193 -7.60 4.54 0.32
N PRO A 194 -7.43 5.70 0.98
CA PRO A 194 -8.19 6.90 0.64
C PRO A 194 -8.10 7.20 -0.86
N LEU A 195 -9.23 7.57 -1.48
CA LEU A 195 -9.30 7.86 -2.91
C LEU A 195 -8.24 8.88 -3.33
N VAL A 196 -8.07 9.92 -2.50
CA VAL A 196 -7.05 10.96 -2.69
C VAL A 196 -6.11 10.93 -1.48
N PRO A 197 -4.82 10.60 -1.68
CA PRO A 197 -3.81 10.72 -0.63
C PRO A 197 -3.76 12.12 -0.01
N ALA A 198 -3.56 12.20 1.31
CA ALA A 198 -3.55 13.48 2.04
C ALA A 198 -2.47 14.46 1.53
N THR A 199 -1.35 13.93 1.05
CA THR A 199 -0.25 14.70 0.43
C THR A 199 -0.68 15.48 -0.80
N LEU A 200 -1.77 15.07 -1.46
CA LEU A 200 -2.32 15.74 -2.64
C LEU A 200 -3.41 16.76 -2.31
N LEU A 201 -3.73 16.97 -1.02
CA LEU A 201 -4.75 17.91 -0.58
C LEU A 201 -4.17 19.23 -0.05
N ASN A 202 -2.89 19.26 0.34
CA ASN A 202 -2.26 20.43 0.97
C ASN A 202 -0.80 20.65 0.49
N PRO A 203 -0.55 21.48 -0.53
CA PRO A 203 -1.57 22.14 -1.36
C PRO A 203 -2.31 21.14 -2.24
N ARG A 204 -3.58 21.43 -2.53
CA ARG A 204 -4.40 20.59 -3.40
C ARG A 204 -3.78 20.48 -4.79
N ALA A 205 -3.56 19.25 -5.26
CA ALA A 205 -3.00 19.01 -6.57
C ALA A 205 -3.96 19.49 -7.68
N PRO A 206 -3.53 20.33 -8.64
CA PRO A 206 -4.44 20.95 -9.62
C PRO A 206 -5.22 19.96 -10.49
N PHE A 207 -4.65 18.78 -10.78
CA PHE A 207 -5.33 17.77 -11.60
C PHE A 207 -6.58 17.19 -10.94
N LEU A 208 -6.72 17.34 -9.61
CA LEU A 208 -7.91 16.90 -8.88
C LEU A 208 -9.15 17.73 -9.25
N ASP A 209 -8.96 18.91 -9.84
CA ASP A 209 -10.04 19.81 -10.27
C ASP A 209 -10.35 19.67 -11.78
N GLU A 210 -9.69 18.75 -12.49
CA GLU A 210 -10.03 18.41 -13.87
C GLU A 210 -11.46 17.81 -13.93
N PRO A 211 -12.25 18.12 -14.98
CA PRO A 211 -13.65 17.68 -15.05
C PRO A 211 -13.84 16.16 -14.94
N GLU A 212 -12.95 15.39 -15.55
CA GLU A 212 -12.97 13.93 -15.51
C GLU A 212 -12.65 13.39 -14.12
N MET A 213 -11.60 13.92 -13.49
CA MET A 213 -11.20 13.51 -12.14
C MET A 213 -12.28 13.87 -11.12
N THR A 214 -12.85 15.08 -11.21
CA THR A 214 -13.94 15.54 -10.35
C THR A 214 -15.15 14.61 -10.44
N ARG A 215 -15.52 14.19 -11.66
CA ARG A 215 -16.65 13.28 -11.89
C ARG A 215 -16.41 11.90 -11.28
N ILE A 216 -15.22 11.33 -11.50
CA ILE A 216 -14.83 10.01 -10.99
C ILE A 216 -14.80 10.02 -9.46
N LEU A 217 -14.24 11.07 -8.85
CA LEU A 217 -14.16 11.20 -7.39
C LEU A 217 -15.52 11.47 -6.73
N ALA A 218 -16.43 12.14 -7.43
CA ALA A 218 -17.78 12.42 -6.93
C ALA A 218 -18.69 11.17 -6.89
N ASP A 219 -18.47 10.22 -7.79
CA ASP A 219 -19.18 8.93 -7.83
C ASP A 219 -18.22 7.78 -8.18
N PRO A 220 -17.45 7.26 -7.20
CA PRO A 220 -16.55 6.14 -7.40
C PRO A 220 -17.34 4.82 -7.46
N SER A 221 -18.16 4.67 -8.51
CA SER A 221 -19.03 3.52 -8.74
C SER A 221 -18.58 2.71 -9.96
N PRO A 222 -19.13 1.50 -10.19
CA PRO A 222 -18.82 0.72 -11.40
C PRO A 222 -19.02 1.48 -12.72
N SER A 223 -19.83 2.54 -12.73
CA SER A 223 -20.03 3.39 -13.91
C SER A 223 -18.79 4.20 -14.30
N ALA A 224 -17.89 4.48 -13.35
CA ALA A 224 -16.65 5.23 -13.57
C ALA A 224 -15.54 4.40 -14.24
N LEU A 225 -15.63 3.06 -14.21
CA LEU A 225 -14.53 2.17 -14.63
C LEU A 225 -14.12 2.38 -16.10
N LEU A 226 -15.08 2.62 -17.00
CA LEU A 226 -14.78 2.87 -18.41
C LEU A 226 -14.05 4.19 -18.61
N ASP A 227 -14.39 5.24 -17.87
CA ASP A 227 -13.71 6.53 -17.95
C ASP A 227 -12.28 6.44 -17.39
N ILE A 228 -12.08 5.64 -16.33
CA ILE A 228 -10.76 5.34 -15.78
C ILE A 228 -9.88 4.63 -16.83
N ILE A 229 -10.41 3.62 -17.52
CA ILE A 229 -9.66 2.90 -18.57
C ILE A 229 -9.28 3.86 -19.70
N LYS A 230 -10.21 4.70 -20.17
CA LYS A 230 -9.92 5.69 -21.23
C LYS A 230 -8.82 6.67 -20.83
N LEU A 231 -8.86 7.19 -19.60
CA LEU A 231 -7.83 8.08 -19.09
C LEU A 231 -6.46 7.38 -19.08
N ALA A 232 -6.37 6.19 -18.48
CA ALA A 232 -5.12 5.43 -18.41
C ALA A 232 -4.53 5.11 -19.81
N VAL A 233 -5.38 4.71 -20.75
CA VAL A 233 -4.96 4.45 -22.14
C VAL A 233 -4.49 5.74 -22.82
N SER A 234 -5.21 6.85 -22.65
CA SER A 234 -4.85 8.15 -23.25
C SER A 234 -3.48 8.64 -22.76
N PHE A 235 -3.20 8.52 -21.45
CA PHE A 235 -1.88 8.86 -20.91
C PHE A 235 -0.78 7.96 -21.47
N THR A 236 -1.06 6.68 -21.64
CA THR A 236 -0.08 5.72 -22.20
C THR A 236 0.27 6.05 -23.64
N ILE A 237 -0.72 6.42 -24.46
CA ILE A 237 -0.52 6.84 -25.85
C ILE A 237 0.35 8.10 -25.90
N ALA A 238 0.01 9.11 -25.09
CA ALA A 238 0.75 10.37 -25.04
C ALA A 238 2.20 10.22 -24.55
N ALA A 239 2.45 9.31 -23.60
CA ALA A 239 3.77 9.15 -22.98
C ALA A 239 4.80 8.42 -23.87
N ILE A 240 4.34 7.60 -24.82
CA ILE A 240 5.21 6.64 -25.54
C ILE A 240 5.33 7.02 -27.02
N ASP A 241 4.68 8.12 -27.44
CA ASP A 241 4.63 8.58 -28.83
C ASP A 241 4.38 7.40 -29.78
N LEU A 242 3.40 6.57 -29.40
CA LEU A 242 2.97 5.45 -30.22
C LEU A 242 2.33 6.04 -31.47
N GLU A 243 3.13 6.22 -32.53
CA GLU A 243 2.67 6.57 -33.88
C GLU A 243 1.70 5.52 -34.47
N ASP A 244 1.46 4.42 -33.75
CA ASP A 244 0.63 3.32 -34.18
C ASP A 244 -0.85 3.54 -33.86
N SER A 245 -1.70 3.34 -34.87
CA SER A 245 -3.17 3.37 -34.80
C SER A 245 -3.79 2.39 -33.77
N LEU A 246 -2.99 1.57 -33.11
CA LEU A 246 -3.40 0.58 -32.11
C LEU A 246 -3.97 1.24 -30.86
N GLY A 247 -3.40 2.36 -30.41
CA GLY A 247 -3.93 3.11 -29.27
C GLY A 247 -5.34 3.64 -29.54
N GLU A 248 -5.54 4.24 -30.71
CA GLU A 248 -6.85 4.72 -31.17
C GLU A 248 -7.85 3.56 -31.38
N GLU A 249 -7.38 2.44 -31.93
CA GLU A 249 -8.20 1.24 -32.12
C GLU A 249 -8.68 0.69 -30.76
N THR A 250 -7.80 0.64 -29.76
CA THR A 250 -8.11 0.25 -28.38
C THR A 250 -9.13 1.20 -27.75
N LEU A 251 -8.89 2.52 -27.79
CA LEU A 251 -9.83 3.50 -27.24
C LEU A 251 -11.21 3.36 -27.87
N ARG A 252 -11.28 3.18 -29.19
CA ARG A 252 -12.55 2.98 -29.89
C ARG A 252 -13.27 1.70 -29.42
N ILE A 253 -12.58 0.57 -29.23
CA ILE A 253 -13.22 -0.66 -28.70
C ILE A 253 -13.72 -0.44 -27.26
N VAL A 254 -12.94 0.24 -26.42
CA VAL A 254 -13.32 0.56 -25.04
C VAL A 254 -14.55 1.47 -25.00
N GLU A 255 -14.59 2.50 -25.85
CA GLU A 255 -15.66 3.50 -25.87
C GLU A 255 -16.96 3.01 -26.52
N ARG A 256 -16.85 2.31 -27.66
CA ARG A 256 -17.99 2.03 -28.54
C ARG A 256 -18.30 0.55 -28.66
N GLY A 257 -17.50 -0.31 -28.03
CA GLY A 257 -17.60 -1.75 -28.17
C GLY A 257 -17.07 -2.28 -29.51
N GLU A 258 -17.27 -3.58 -29.70
CA GLU A 258 -16.95 -4.27 -30.95
C GLU A 258 -17.94 -3.91 -32.05
N ARG A 259 -17.44 -3.70 -33.27
CA ARG A 259 -18.26 -3.59 -34.47
C ARG A 259 -18.56 -4.95 -35.09
N LEU A 260 -17.61 -5.86 -34.95
CA LEU A 260 -17.67 -7.22 -35.45
C LEU A 260 -17.32 -8.20 -34.31
N PRO A 261 -18.00 -9.35 -34.21
CA PRO A 261 -17.65 -10.34 -33.20
C PRO A 261 -16.17 -10.73 -33.26
N GLY A 262 -15.49 -10.70 -32.12
CA GLY A 262 -14.09 -11.11 -31.98
C GLY A 262 -13.07 -10.02 -32.34
N GLU A 263 -13.51 -8.79 -32.61
CA GLU A 263 -12.63 -7.65 -32.87
C GLU A 263 -11.71 -7.34 -31.68
N ARG A 264 -12.24 -7.42 -30.45
CA ARG A 264 -11.49 -7.23 -29.20
C ARG A 264 -10.41 -8.29 -29.06
N GLU A 265 -10.76 -9.56 -29.24
CA GLU A 265 -9.82 -10.68 -29.11
C GLU A 265 -8.74 -10.63 -30.21
N GLY A 266 -9.14 -10.28 -31.42
CA GLY A 266 -8.22 -10.05 -32.53
C GLY A 266 -7.21 -8.94 -32.23
N LEU A 267 -7.66 -7.81 -31.66
CA LEU A 267 -6.76 -6.73 -31.26
C LEU A 267 -5.86 -7.13 -30.09
N ARG A 268 -6.38 -7.81 -29.06
CA ARG A 268 -5.58 -8.35 -27.94
C ARG A 268 -4.46 -9.26 -28.46
N SER A 269 -4.78 -10.20 -29.34
CA SER A 269 -3.82 -11.11 -29.97
C SER A 269 -2.72 -10.37 -30.76
N ARG A 270 -3.08 -9.30 -31.49
CA ARG A 270 -2.12 -8.45 -32.22
C ARG A 270 -1.18 -7.72 -31.26
N LEU A 271 -1.72 -7.12 -30.20
CA LEU A 271 -0.95 -6.42 -29.16
C LEU A 271 0.01 -7.36 -28.44
N ALA A 272 -0.47 -8.55 -28.03
CA ALA A 272 0.34 -9.57 -27.37
C ALA A 272 1.52 -10.04 -28.24
N ARG A 273 1.29 -10.24 -29.54
CA ARG A 273 2.35 -10.60 -30.49
C ARG A 273 3.40 -9.50 -30.61
N LEU A 274 2.98 -8.26 -30.83
CA LEU A 274 3.90 -7.11 -30.94
C LEU A 274 4.70 -6.91 -29.64
N ARG A 275 4.06 -7.13 -28.49
CA ARG A 275 4.72 -7.10 -27.18
C ARG A 275 5.82 -8.15 -27.10
N ALA A 276 5.51 -9.40 -27.45
CA ALA A 276 6.49 -10.49 -27.44
C ALA A 276 7.68 -10.23 -28.38
N GLU A 277 7.42 -9.69 -29.57
CA GLU A 277 8.47 -9.25 -30.51
C GLU A 277 9.35 -8.14 -29.92
N THR A 278 8.72 -7.15 -29.28
CA THR A 278 9.41 -6.01 -28.63
C THR A 278 10.26 -6.47 -27.43
N ASP A 279 9.72 -7.36 -26.59
CA ASP A 279 10.44 -7.96 -25.45
C ASP A 279 11.66 -8.77 -25.90
N TRP A 280 11.49 -9.56 -26.96
CA TRP A 280 12.58 -10.35 -27.50
C TRP A 280 13.72 -9.46 -28.01
N GLU A 281 13.38 -8.38 -28.72
CA GLU A 281 14.37 -7.42 -29.20
C GLU A 281 15.06 -6.67 -28.04
N ALA A 282 14.31 -6.25 -27.02
CA ALA A 282 14.86 -5.59 -25.84
C ALA A 282 15.87 -6.49 -25.10
N LYS A 283 15.52 -7.78 -24.91
CA LYS A 283 16.42 -8.79 -24.33
C LYS A 283 17.67 -9.01 -25.18
N ARG A 284 17.52 -9.04 -26.52
CA ARG A 284 18.63 -9.22 -27.45
C ARG A 284 19.63 -8.06 -27.38
N ILE A 285 19.14 -6.82 -27.29
CA ILE A 285 19.99 -5.63 -27.10
C ILE A 285 20.67 -5.70 -25.74
N GLN A 286 19.91 -5.93 -24.66
CA GLN A 286 20.44 -6.02 -23.30
C GLN A 286 21.55 -7.07 -23.16
N ALA A 287 21.39 -8.24 -23.78
CA ALA A 287 22.39 -9.32 -23.75
C ALA A 287 23.69 -8.98 -24.51
N ARG A 288 23.63 -8.03 -25.45
CA ARG A 288 24.80 -7.54 -26.19
C ARG A 288 25.44 -6.32 -25.55
N SER A 289 24.72 -5.62 -24.67
CA SER A 289 25.23 -4.49 -23.91
C SER A 289 26.26 -4.94 -22.88
N THR A 290 27.37 -4.19 -22.78
CA THR A 290 28.32 -4.31 -21.66
C THR A 290 27.59 -3.99 -20.34
N PRO A 291 27.95 -4.62 -19.19
CA PRO A 291 27.37 -4.26 -17.89
C PRO A 291 27.42 -2.74 -17.68
N GLY A 292 26.24 -2.13 -17.44
CA GLY A 292 26.07 -0.68 -17.29
C GLY A 292 25.54 0.08 -18.52
N ARG A 293 25.39 -0.55 -19.69
CA ARG A 293 24.82 0.07 -20.93
C ARG A 293 23.44 -0.46 -21.34
N GLY A 294 22.60 -0.84 -20.38
CA GLY A 294 21.22 -1.28 -20.63
C GLY A 294 20.27 -0.17 -21.13
N GLU A 295 20.74 1.07 -21.23
CA GLU A 295 19.91 2.22 -21.62
C GLU A 295 19.35 2.11 -23.05
N GLU A 296 20.05 1.42 -23.96
CA GLU A 296 19.60 1.23 -25.34
C GLU A 296 18.34 0.35 -25.44
N ALA A 297 18.13 -0.57 -24.47
CA ALA A 297 16.93 -1.40 -24.42
C ALA A 297 15.74 -0.68 -23.76
N ARG A 298 15.98 0.43 -23.04
CA ARG A 298 14.97 1.13 -22.25
C ARG A 298 13.76 1.61 -23.08
N PRO A 299 13.91 2.17 -24.29
CA PRO A 299 12.76 2.53 -25.13
C PRO A 299 11.90 1.33 -25.53
N LEU A 300 12.52 0.18 -25.81
CA LEU A 300 11.79 -1.06 -26.14
C LEU A 300 11.06 -1.62 -24.94
N TRP A 301 11.66 -1.58 -23.75
CA TRP A 301 10.96 -1.98 -22.52
C TRP A 301 9.75 -1.09 -22.25
N ARG A 302 9.86 0.22 -22.45
CA ARG A 302 8.71 1.15 -22.37
C ARG A 302 7.63 0.79 -23.39
N ARG A 303 8.00 0.59 -24.65
CA ARG A 303 7.06 0.20 -25.73
C ARG A 303 6.35 -1.12 -25.44
N SER A 304 7.08 -2.15 -25.02
CA SER A 304 6.51 -3.45 -24.64
C SER A 304 5.47 -3.31 -23.54
N ALA A 305 5.79 -2.51 -22.54
CA ALA A 305 4.92 -2.31 -21.40
C ALA A 305 3.68 -1.46 -21.75
N ALA A 306 3.80 -0.53 -22.71
CA ALA A 306 2.65 0.15 -23.33
C ALA A 306 1.69 -0.82 -24.01
N LEU A 307 2.25 -1.71 -24.85
CA LEU A 307 1.48 -2.73 -25.58
C LEU A 307 0.77 -3.66 -24.61
N PHE A 308 1.43 -4.01 -23.50
CA PHE A 308 0.80 -4.75 -22.42
C PHE A 308 -0.40 -4.00 -21.83
N LEU A 309 -0.26 -2.71 -21.54
CA LEU A 309 -1.36 -1.91 -20.96
C LEU A 309 -2.55 -1.84 -21.92
N LEU A 310 -2.31 -1.61 -23.21
CA LEU A 310 -3.35 -1.64 -24.25
C LEU A 310 -4.03 -3.01 -24.34
N GLU A 311 -3.28 -4.10 -24.19
CA GLU A 311 -3.79 -5.47 -24.17
C GLU A 311 -4.73 -5.70 -22.97
N GLN A 312 -4.39 -5.16 -21.78
CA GLN A 312 -5.23 -5.27 -20.58
C GLN A 312 -6.46 -4.37 -20.60
N ALA A 313 -6.37 -3.20 -21.23
CA ALA A 313 -7.52 -2.30 -21.39
C ALA A 313 -8.69 -2.97 -22.14
N LEU A 314 -8.40 -4.00 -22.92
CA LEU A 314 -9.37 -4.79 -23.68
C LEU A 314 -9.94 -5.96 -22.88
N ASP A 315 -9.65 -6.11 -21.59
CA ASP A 315 -10.28 -7.17 -20.80
C ASP A 315 -11.82 -7.04 -20.78
N PRO A 316 -12.57 -8.14 -20.94
CA PRO A 316 -14.03 -8.12 -20.85
C PRO A 316 -14.57 -7.63 -19.50
N SER A 317 -13.81 -7.82 -18.41
CA SER A 317 -14.16 -7.35 -17.08
C SER A 317 -13.67 -5.90 -16.90
N PRO A 318 -14.55 -4.89 -16.78
CA PRO A 318 -14.13 -3.50 -16.59
C PRO A 318 -13.35 -3.29 -15.29
N VAL A 319 -13.65 -4.09 -14.25
CA VAL A 319 -12.92 -4.05 -12.97
C VAL A 319 -11.50 -4.55 -13.16
N ASP A 320 -11.30 -5.68 -13.84
CA ASP A 320 -9.96 -6.25 -14.03
C ASP A 320 -9.14 -5.46 -15.06
N ALA A 321 -9.80 -4.93 -16.10
CA ALA A 321 -9.19 -3.99 -17.05
C ALA A 321 -8.69 -2.74 -16.32
N SER A 322 -9.57 -2.05 -15.57
CA SER A 322 -9.22 -0.81 -14.86
C SER A 322 -8.14 -1.02 -13.79
N ARG A 323 -8.15 -2.14 -13.06
CA ARG A 323 -7.11 -2.49 -12.09
C ARG A 323 -5.76 -2.65 -12.80
N SER A 324 -5.74 -3.48 -13.83
CA SER A 324 -4.53 -3.78 -14.57
C SER A 324 -3.91 -2.56 -15.25
N VAL A 325 -4.73 -1.66 -15.82
CA VAL A 325 -4.20 -0.46 -16.49
C VAL A 325 -3.72 0.59 -15.49
N THR A 326 -4.41 0.81 -14.36
CA THR A 326 -4.00 1.83 -13.37
C THR A 326 -2.75 1.43 -12.58
N GLU A 327 -2.64 0.15 -12.19
CA GLU A 327 -1.44 -0.39 -11.53
C GLU A 327 -0.18 -0.24 -12.38
N ARG A 328 -0.32 -0.44 -13.70
CA ARG A 328 0.82 -0.41 -14.61
C ARG A 328 1.11 0.97 -15.16
N ALA A 329 0.08 1.79 -15.41
CA ALA A 329 0.24 3.14 -15.92
C ALA A 329 1.16 3.99 -15.04
N GLY A 330 1.14 3.81 -13.71
CA GLY A 330 2.03 4.49 -12.77
C GLY A 330 3.52 4.34 -13.11
N ASN A 331 3.91 3.23 -13.73
CA ASN A 331 5.30 2.97 -14.15
C ASN A 331 5.69 3.66 -15.47
N PHE A 332 4.72 4.19 -16.22
CA PHE A 332 4.90 4.81 -17.54
C PHE A 332 4.63 6.31 -17.56
N CYS A 333 4.22 6.86 -16.42
CA CYS A 333 3.92 8.27 -16.32
C CYS A 333 5.15 9.11 -16.67
N ALA A 334 5.01 9.97 -17.69
CA ALA A 334 6.08 10.84 -18.16
C ALA A 334 6.39 11.94 -17.14
N THR A 335 5.41 12.28 -16.29
CA THR A 335 5.51 13.32 -15.26
C THR A 335 5.08 12.79 -13.90
N GLU A 336 5.56 13.45 -12.84
CA GLU A 336 5.12 13.20 -11.47
C GLU A 336 3.61 13.43 -11.32
N THR A 337 3.06 14.45 -11.97
CA THR A 337 1.62 14.72 -11.98
C THR A 337 0.80 13.55 -12.54
N ASP A 338 1.25 12.96 -13.65
CA ASP A 338 0.56 11.79 -14.22
C ASP A 338 0.65 10.58 -13.30
N HIS A 339 1.79 10.39 -12.63
CA HIS A 339 1.97 9.33 -11.65
C HIS A 339 0.98 9.49 -10.48
N MET A 340 0.89 10.70 -9.92
CA MET A 340 -0.09 11.01 -8.86
C MET A 340 -1.53 10.84 -9.33
N ARG A 341 -1.83 11.17 -10.60
CA ARG A 341 -3.15 10.93 -11.19
C ARG A 341 -3.46 9.43 -11.27
N MET A 342 -2.52 8.61 -11.72
CA MET A 342 -2.70 7.15 -11.79
C MET A 342 -2.84 6.52 -10.40
N LEU A 343 -2.14 7.04 -9.39
CA LEU A 343 -2.31 6.62 -8.00
C LEU A 343 -3.75 6.85 -7.51
N VAL A 344 -4.31 8.04 -7.75
CA VAL A 344 -5.71 8.36 -7.40
C VAL A 344 -6.68 7.43 -8.12
N LEU A 345 -6.51 7.21 -9.43
CA LEU A 345 -7.37 6.30 -10.19
C LEU A 345 -7.26 4.84 -9.70
N LYS A 346 -6.04 4.38 -9.36
CA LYS A 346 -5.82 3.06 -8.76
C LYS A 346 -6.61 2.93 -7.45
N ASN A 347 -6.58 3.95 -6.59
CA ASN A 347 -7.32 3.94 -5.32
C ASN A 347 -8.84 3.90 -5.55
N VAL A 348 -9.35 4.63 -6.55
CA VAL A 348 -10.76 4.55 -6.94
C VAL A 348 -11.15 3.16 -7.41
N VAL A 349 -10.35 2.52 -8.27
CA VAL A 349 -10.62 1.15 -8.73
C VAL A 349 -10.57 0.15 -7.57
N ALA A 350 -9.58 0.28 -6.68
CA ALA A 350 -9.47 -0.56 -5.49
C ALA A 350 -10.71 -0.42 -4.60
N ARG A 351 -11.22 0.81 -4.42
CA ARG A 351 -12.45 1.07 -3.67
C ARG A 351 -13.68 0.46 -4.33
N ILE A 352 -13.88 0.67 -5.63
CA ILE A 352 -15.01 0.07 -6.37
C ILE A 352 -14.97 -1.46 -6.26
N ALA A 353 -13.80 -2.07 -6.44
CA ALA A 353 -13.63 -3.51 -6.35
C ALA A 353 -13.91 -4.04 -4.93
N TYR A 354 -13.51 -3.29 -3.90
CA TYR A 354 -13.79 -3.60 -2.49
C TYR A 354 -15.30 -3.54 -2.21
N ASP A 355 -15.99 -2.49 -2.64
CA ASP A 355 -17.43 -2.32 -2.41
C ASP A 355 -18.25 -3.39 -3.17
N LEU A 356 -17.82 -3.80 -4.37
CA LEU A 356 -18.46 -4.88 -5.14
C LEU A 356 -18.38 -6.26 -4.46
N ARG A 357 -17.39 -6.48 -3.58
CA ARG A 357 -17.26 -7.72 -2.80
C ARG A 357 -18.15 -7.72 -1.54
N ARG A 358 -18.67 -6.56 -1.12
CA ARG A 358 -19.43 -6.36 0.12
C ARG A 358 -20.80 -5.69 -0.14
N PRO A 359 -21.78 -6.42 -0.70
CA PRO A 359 -23.09 -5.88 -1.08
C PRO A 359 -23.97 -5.44 0.09
#